data_AF-A0A0V0T7D5-F1
#
_entry.id   AF-A0A0V0T7D5-F1
#
_cell.length_a   1.000
_cell.length_b   1.000
_cell.length_c   1.000
_cell.angle_alpha   90.00
_cell.angle_beta   90.00
_cell.angle_gamma   90.00
#
_symmetry.space_group_name_H-M   'P 1'
#
loop_
_entity.id
_entity.type
_entity.pdbx_description
1 polymer ?
#
loop_
_entity_poly.entity_id
_entity_poly.type
_entity_poly.pdbx_seq_one_letter_code
_entity_poly.pdbx_strand_id
1 'polypeptide(L)'
;MAGRVSGDSHLTREMYENQTAAGKGDIVFLVEESVLRNRWKLGMIIEPLTGSDGVTWIVKVRTARGLLIRLSRSLILLEQASVW
;
A
#
# COMPACT_ATOMS: atom_id res chain seq x y z
N MET A 1 -14.31 -30.77 -18.43
CA MET A 1 -13.37 -29.72 -17.99
C MET A 1 -13.78 -28.43 -18.67
N ALA A 2 -14.25 -27.43 -17.92
CA ALA A 2 -14.47 -26.08 -18.42
C ALA A 2 -13.94 -25.15 -17.33
N GLY A 3 -12.77 -24.56 -17.61
CA GLY A 3 -12.08 -23.66 -16.68
C GLY A 3 -12.91 -22.40 -16.44
N ARG A 4 -12.95 -21.98 -15.18
CA ARG A 4 -13.59 -20.74 -14.75
C ARG A 4 -12.92 -19.55 -15.44
N VAL A 5 -13.76 -18.65 -15.95
CA VAL A 5 -13.38 -17.39 -16.60
C VAL A 5 -12.55 -16.55 -15.62
N SER A 6 -11.28 -16.32 -15.98
CA SER A 6 -10.37 -15.36 -15.33
C SER A 6 -10.78 -13.96 -15.78
N GLY A 7 -11.61 -13.30 -14.98
CA GLY A 7 -12.16 -11.98 -15.30
C GLY A 7 -11.46 -10.78 -14.63
N ASP A 8 -10.60 -10.98 -13.63
CA ASP A 8 -10.15 -9.87 -12.75
C ASP A 8 -8.61 -9.83 -12.52
N SER A 9 -7.82 -10.40 -13.43
CA SER A 9 -6.38 -10.61 -13.20
C SER A 9 -5.45 -9.50 -13.72
N HIS A 10 -5.96 -8.51 -14.46
CA HIS A 10 -5.11 -7.46 -15.04
C HIS A 10 -4.87 -6.27 -14.11
N LEU A 11 -5.82 -5.95 -13.23
CA LEU A 11 -5.69 -4.84 -12.27
C LEU A 11 -4.86 -5.21 -11.03
N THR A 12 -4.58 -6.50 -10.82
CA THR A 12 -3.88 -6.98 -9.63
C THR A 12 -2.37 -6.99 -9.85
N ARG A 13 -1.89 -7.57 -10.95
CA ARG A 13 -0.46 -7.73 -11.23
C ARG A 13 0.30 -6.42 -11.48
N GLU A 14 -0.29 -5.50 -12.24
CA GLU A 14 0.34 -4.21 -12.56
C GLU A 14 0.45 -3.31 -11.32
N MET A 15 -0.44 -3.47 -10.33
CA MET A 15 -0.38 -2.80 -9.03
C MET A 15 0.64 -3.47 -8.07
N TYR A 16 0.91 -4.77 -8.23
CA TYR A 16 1.95 -5.49 -7.49
C TYR A 16 3.36 -5.16 -8.02
N GLU A 17 3.52 -5.03 -9.34
CA GLU A 17 4.83 -4.78 -9.97
C GLU A 17 5.27 -3.31 -9.86
N ASN A 18 4.32 -2.36 -9.76
CA ASN A 18 4.62 -0.94 -9.53
C ASN A 18 4.66 -0.54 -8.05
N GLN A 19 4.72 -1.50 -7.14
CA GLN A 19 4.80 -1.26 -5.71
C GLN A 19 6.21 -0.80 -5.34
N THR A 20 6.45 0.49 -5.58
CA THR A 20 7.63 1.21 -5.10
C THR A 20 7.80 0.92 -3.61
N ALA A 21 9.04 0.62 -3.21
CA ALA A 21 9.37 0.27 -1.82
C ALA A 21 8.82 1.35 -0.88
N ALA A 22 7.83 0.98 -0.05
CA ALA A 22 7.17 1.89 0.87
C ALA A 22 8.18 2.41 1.90
N GLY A 23 8.64 3.63 1.71
CA GLY A 23 9.70 4.27 2.49
C GLY A 23 9.16 5.01 3.70
N LYS A 24 10.01 5.21 4.70
CA LYS A 24 9.68 6.09 5.82
C LYS A 24 9.58 7.54 5.31
N GLY A 25 8.47 8.20 5.65
CA GLY A 25 8.16 9.56 5.25
C GLY A 25 7.24 9.67 4.03
N ASP A 26 7.06 8.59 3.27
CA ASP A 26 6.17 8.58 2.11
C ASP A 26 4.72 8.86 2.51
N ILE A 27 4.05 9.66 1.68
CA ILE A 27 2.62 9.96 1.81
C ILE A 27 1.83 8.99 0.92
N VAL A 28 0.83 8.34 1.51
CA VAL A 28 0.08 7.25 0.88
C VAL A 28 -1.43 7.37 1.13
N PHE A 29 -2.24 6.89 0.19
CA PHE A 29 -3.62 6.49 0.47
C PHE A 29 -3.66 5.06 0.99
N LEU A 30 -4.53 4.81 1.98
CA LEU A 30 -4.84 3.47 2.48
C LEU A 30 -6.04 2.92 1.71
N VAL A 31 -5.81 1.84 0.96
CA VAL A 31 -6.86 1.12 0.24
C VAL A 31 -7.75 0.40 1.24
N GLU A 32 -9.04 0.72 1.21
CA GLU A 32 -10.09 0.06 1.98
C GLU A 32 -11.19 -0.36 0.99
N GLU A 33 -11.36 -1.68 0.76
CA GLU A 33 -12.25 -2.22 -0.28
C GLU A 33 -13.71 -1.79 -0.14
N SER A 34 -14.19 -1.66 1.10
CA SER A 34 -15.56 -1.24 1.40
C SER A 34 -15.76 0.27 1.44
N VAL A 35 -14.70 1.05 1.18
CA VAL A 35 -14.72 2.51 1.22
C VAL A 35 -14.48 3.06 -0.17
N LEU A 36 -15.33 3.99 -0.60
CA LEU A 36 -15.15 4.69 -1.87
C LEU A 36 -13.75 5.33 -1.93
N ARG A 37 -13.10 5.27 -3.10
CA ARG A 37 -11.72 5.73 -3.30
C ARG A 37 -11.48 7.17 -2.83
N ASN A 38 -12.44 8.07 -3.05
CA ASN A 38 -12.36 9.47 -2.61
C ASN A 38 -12.45 9.67 -1.08
N ARG A 39 -12.74 8.60 -0.32
CA ARG A 39 -12.80 8.58 1.14
C ARG A 39 -11.71 7.72 1.76
N TRP A 40 -10.78 7.20 0.96
CA TRP A 40 -9.62 6.49 1.47
C TRP A 40 -8.81 7.40 2.40
N LYS A 41 -8.29 6.81 3.47
CA LYS A 41 -7.54 7.57 4.46
C LYS A 41 -6.19 7.96 3.89
N LEU A 42 -5.78 9.19 4.13
CA LEU A 42 -4.41 9.64 3.91
C LEU A 42 -3.55 9.24 5.11
N GLY A 43 -2.32 8.83 4.85
CA GLY A 43 -1.36 8.52 5.90
C GLY A 43 0.08 8.74 5.46
N MET A 44 0.97 8.88 6.45
CA MET A 44 2.41 8.93 6.26
C MET A 44 3.03 7.67 6.85
N ILE A 45 3.88 6.99 6.08
CA ILE A 45 4.62 5.84 6.59
C ILE A 45 5.65 6.33 7.61
N ILE A 46 5.58 5.83 8.84
CA ILE A 46 6.53 6.19 9.90
C ILE A 46 7.59 5.12 10.11
N GLU A 47 7.29 3.88 9.72
CA GLU A 47 8.14 2.71 9.92
C GLU A 47 7.76 1.62 8.93
N PRO A 48 8.60 1.32 7.92
CA PRO A 48 8.50 0.08 7.16
C PRO A 48 8.98 -1.09 8.02
N LEU A 49 8.20 -2.18 8.05
CA LEU A 49 8.56 -3.42 8.70
C LEU A 49 9.02 -4.41 7.63
N THR A 50 10.33 -4.45 7.45
CA THR A 50 11.02 -5.27 6.47
C THR A 50 11.31 -6.64 7.06
N GLY A 51 11.00 -7.69 6.29
CA GLY A 51 11.39 -9.07 6.63
C GLY A 51 12.90 -9.28 6.53
N SER A 52 13.36 -10.44 7.02
CA SER A 52 14.77 -10.85 6.89
C SER A 52 15.24 -11.00 5.44
N ASP A 53 14.31 -11.12 4.50
CA ASP A 53 14.51 -11.18 3.05
C ASP A 53 14.65 -9.78 2.40
N GLY A 54 14.57 -8.70 3.18
CA GLY A 54 14.65 -7.33 2.68
C GLY A 54 13.33 -6.82 2.09
N VAL A 55 12.23 -7.59 2.17
CA VAL A 55 10.95 -7.20 1.58
C VAL A 55 10.04 -6.56 2.65
N THR A 56 9.55 -5.35 2.38
CA THR A 56 8.62 -4.65 3.28
C THR A 56 7.19 -5.05 2.98
N TRP A 57 6.62 -5.95 3.79
CA TRP A 57 5.22 -6.38 3.64
C TRP A 57 4.25 -5.59 4.51
N ILE A 58 4.73 -5.09 5.65
CA ILE A 58 3.93 -4.39 6.64
C ILE A 58 4.54 -3.02 6.86
N VAL A 59 3.69 -2.02 7.04
CA VAL A 59 4.09 -0.66 7.38
C VAL A 59 3.27 -0.18 8.58
N LYS A 60 3.89 0.69 9.36
CA LYS A 60 3.21 1.51 10.35
C LYS A 60 2.96 2.88 9.74
N VAL A 61 1.69 3.29 9.75
CA VAL A 61 1.23 4.50 9.09
C VAL A 61 0.59 5.42 10.12
N ARG A 62 0.98 6.69 10.11
CA ARG A 62 0.32 7.74 10.88
C ARG A 62 -0.74 8.41 10.02
N THR A 63 -1.98 8.36 10.49
CA THR A 63 -3.12 9.06 9.91
C THR A 63 -3.59 10.16 10.85
N ALA A 64 -4.48 11.04 10.37
CA ALA A 64 -5.13 12.06 11.21
C ALA A 64 -5.90 11.46 12.41
N ARG A 65 -6.30 10.19 12.34
CA ARG A 65 -7.07 9.49 13.39
C ARG A 65 -6.21 8.57 14.27
N GLY A 66 -4.89 8.58 14.08
CA GLY A 66 -3.95 7.76 14.83
C GLY A 66 -3.12 6.81 13.98
N LEU A 67 -2.48 5.86 14.66
CA LEU A 67 -1.55 4.90 14.07
C LEU A 67 -2.27 3.66 13.58
N LEU A 68 -1.93 3.20 12.39
CA LEU A 68 -2.43 1.99 11.78
C LEU A 68 -1.28 1.11 11.32
N ILE A 69 -1.47 -0.21 11.43
CA ILE A 69 -0.61 -1.19 10.78
C ILE A 69 -1.32 -1.65 9.51
N ARG A 70 -0.63 -1.60 8.38
CA ARG A 70 -1.17 -1.95 7.07
C ARG A 70 -0.18 -2.77 6.26
N LEU A 71 -0.71 -3.52 5.32
CA LEU A 71 0.11 -4.24 4.35
C LEU A 71 0.56 -3.25 3.29
N SER A 72 1.80 -3.34 2.82
CA SER A 72 2.32 -2.45 1.78
C SER A 72 1.46 -2.49 0.51
N ARG A 73 0.88 -3.66 0.20
CA ARG A 73 -0.05 -3.83 -0.93
C ARG A 73 -1.38 -3.09 -0.80
N SER A 74 -1.73 -2.64 0.40
CA SER A 74 -2.94 -1.85 0.64
C SER A 74 -2.64 -0.34 0.65
N LEU A 75 -1.54 0.08 0.04
CA LEU A 75 -1.12 1.47 -0.04
C LEU A 75 -1.03 1.92 -1.50
N ILE A 76 -1.37 3.17 -1.75
CA ILE A 76 -1.08 3.86 -3.01
C ILE A 76 -0.19 5.05 -2.68
N LEU A 77 1.02 5.07 -3.26
CA LEU A 77 1.97 6.16 -3.11
C LEU A 77 1.44 7.44 -3.77
N LEU A 78 1.53 8.55 -3.03
CA LEU A 78 1.17 9.89 -3.52
C LEU A 78 2.39 10.78 -3.64
N GLU A 79 3.26 10.75 -2.64
CA GLU A 79 4.46 11.56 -2.59
C GLU A 79 5.58 10.76 -1.93
N GLN A 80 6.75 10.73 -2.56
CA GLN A 80 7.94 10.13 -1.98
C GLN A 80 8.57 11.08 -0.96
N ALA A 81 9.09 10.52 0.13
CA ALA A 81 9.92 11.29 1.04
C ALA A 81 11.13 11.85 0.29
N SER A 82 11.38 13.15 0.43
CA SER A 82 12.59 13.76 -0.11
C SER A 82 13.80 13.18 0.62
N VAL A 83 14.67 12.50 -0.12
CA VAL A 83 15.98 12.08 0.37
C VAL A 83 16.88 13.30 0.29
N TRP A 84 17.30 13.83 1.43
CA TRP A 84 18.32 14.87 1.52
C TRP A 84 19.70 14.23 1.69
#